data_AF-A0A9E4ZSC9-F1
#
_entry.id   AF-A0A9E4ZSC9-F1
#
_cell.length_a   1.000
_cell.length_b   1.000
_cell.length_c   1.000
_cell.angle_alpha   90.00
_cell.angle_beta   90.00
_cell.angle_gamma   90.00
#
_symmetry.space_group_name_H-M   'P 1'
#
loop_
_entity.id
_entity.type
_entity.pdbx_description
1 polymer ?
#
loop_
_entity_poly.entity_id
_entity_poly.type
_entity_poly.pdbx_seq_one_letter_code
_entity_poly.pdbx_strand_id
1 'polypeptide(L)'
;MQKKYLLLLPFVIWWFPLVGPVIEGFIIGYSSRKATESLLYSLYSSVIGSLLTSFILIYFIKIPLLGNFFPFLVILLNVIGSIACIAISYLMSSRGVYATITPSGTEIQFHVNNMDEIDNIIKDYVDLSMCSKPTYKFISDDNIEISRDCSNVRVVYDVKRDGKKYLVTLKIESL
;
A
#
# COMPACT_ATOMS: atom_id res chain seq x y z
N MET A 1 -12.30 40.07 -13.92
CA MET A 1 -11.48 38.84 -14.04
C MET A 1 -11.28 38.05 -12.73
N GLN A 2 -11.47 38.63 -11.54
CA GLN A 2 -11.17 37.98 -10.24
C GLN A 2 -12.03 36.75 -9.85
N LYS A 3 -13.30 36.66 -10.24
CA LYS A 3 -14.22 35.64 -9.70
C LYS A 3 -14.00 34.21 -10.23
N LYS A 4 -13.44 34.03 -11.43
CA LYS A 4 -13.22 32.69 -12.02
C LYS A 4 -12.09 31.91 -11.32
N TYR A 5 -11.06 32.60 -10.83
CA TYR A 5 -9.93 31.97 -10.12
C TYR A 5 -10.29 31.56 -8.68
N LEU A 6 -11.23 32.27 -8.05
CA LEU A 6 -11.69 31.98 -6.69
C LEU A 6 -12.37 30.60 -6.59
N LEU A 7 -12.98 30.12 -7.68
CA LEU A 7 -13.69 28.84 -7.72
C LEU A 7 -12.75 27.65 -8.02
N LEU A 8 -11.62 27.92 -8.70
CA LEU A 8 -10.56 26.94 -8.97
C LEU A 8 -9.56 26.81 -7.81
N LEU A 9 -9.38 27.86 -7.01
CA LEU A 9 -8.49 27.86 -5.85
C LEU A 9 -8.74 26.65 -4.91
N PRO A 10 -9.97 26.39 -4.44
CA PRO A 10 -10.24 25.28 -3.51
C PRO A 10 -9.89 23.91 -4.09
N PHE A 11 -10.09 23.70 -5.40
CA PHE A 11 -9.69 22.46 -6.07
C PHE A 11 -8.18 22.29 -6.12
N VAL A 12 -7.43 23.36 -6.42
CA VAL A 12 -5.96 23.30 -6.46
C VAL A 12 -5.33 23.22 -5.05
N ILE A 13 -5.98 23.81 -4.04
CA ILE A 13 -5.46 23.90 -2.66
C ILE A 13 -5.82 22.69 -1.81
N TRP A 14 -6.98 22.08 -2.05
CA TRP A 14 -7.53 21.06 -1.14
C TRP A 14 -7.45 19.65 -1.73
N TRP A 15 -7.68 19.49 -3.03
CA TRP A 15 -7.55 18.19 -3.68
C TRP A 15 -6.10 17.81 -3.94
N PHE A 16 -5.30 18.75 -4.47
CA PHE A 16 -3.95 18.44 -4.94
C PHE A 16 -2.91 18.17 -3.82
N PRO A 17 -2.87 18.95 -2.72
CA PRO A 17 -1.81 18.80 -1.73
C PRO A 17 -2.14 17.79 -0.62
N LEU A 18 -3.40 17.38 -0.45
CA LEU A 18 -3.81 16.59 0.71
C LEU A 18 -4.58 15.33 0.33
N VAL A 19 -5.68 15.45 -0.43
CA VAL A 19 -6.47 14.28 -0.86
C VAL A 19 -5.72 13.45 -1.91
N GLY A 20 -5.07 14.10 -2.87
CA GLY A 20 -4.28 13.45 -3.92
C GLY A 20 -3.19 12.54 -3.35
N PRO A 21 -2.27 13.05 -2.50
CA PRO A 21 -1.22 12.26 -1.89
C PRO A 21 -1.75 11.11 -1.03
N VAL A 22 -2.90 11.28 -0.36
CA VAL A 22 -3.56 10.20 0.38
C VAL A 22 -4.00 9.07 -0.55
N ILE A 23 -4.73 9.39 -1.64
CA ILE A 23 -5.19 8.41 -2.63
C ILE A 23 -4.00 7.73 -3.30
N GLU A 24 -2.97 8.50 -3.65
CA GLU A 24 -1.76 7.99 -4.26
C GLU A 24 -1.00 7.05 -3.32
N GLY A 25 -0.92 7.37 -2.03
CA GLY A 25 -0.38 6.48 -1.00
C GLY A 25 -1.10 5.14 -0.98
N PHE A 26 -2.44 5.13 -1.04
CA PHE A 26 -3.23 3.90 -1.14
C PHE A 26 -2.91 3.11 -2.40
N ILE A 27 -2.87 3.76 -3.56
CA ILE A 27 -2.58 3.10 -4.85
C ILE A 27 -1.19 2.48 -4.84
N ILE A 28 -0.16 3.24 -4.43
CA ILE A 28 1.22 2.74 -4.36
C ILE A 28 1.31 1.58 -3.37
N GLY A 29 0.70 1.72 -2.19
CA GLY A 29 0.73 0.69 -1.17
C GLY A 29 0.03 -0.60 -1.61
N TYR A 30 -1.11 -0.49 -2.28
CA TYR A 30 -1.87 -1.62 -2.82
C TYR A 30 -1.16 -2.30 -4.01
N SER A 31 -0.53 -1.51 -4.88
CA SER A 31 0.14 -2.01 -6.08
C SER A 31 1.45 -2.72 -5.74
N SER A 32 2.30 -2.11 -4.91
CA SER A 32 3.61 -2.67 -4.59
C SER A 32 3.53 -3.89 -3.68
N ARG A 33 2.59 -3.91 -2.73
CA ARG A 33 2.40 -4.98 -1.72
C ARG A 33 3.66 -5.38 -0.92
N LYS A 34 4.77 -4.65 -1.09
CA LYS A 34 6.02 -4.77 -0.34
C LYS A 34 6.35 -3.42 0.24
N ALA A 35 6.70 -3.41 1.51
CA ALA A 35 6.93 -2.17 2.26
C ALA A 35 8.07 -1.33 1.65
N THR A 36 9.15 -1.99 1.23
CA THR A 36 10.36 -1.33 0.73
C THR A 36 10.14 -0.65 -0.62
N GLU A 37 9.46 -1.33 -1.54
CA GLU A 37 9.12 -0.78 -2.86
C GLU A 37 8.11 0.36 -2.73
N SER A 38 7.08 0.17 -1.90
CA SER A 38 6.06 1.20 -1.62
C SER A 38 6.66 2.49 -1.04
N LEU A 39 7.64 2.39 -0.13
CA LEU A 39 8.36 3.55 0.39
C LEU A 39 9.15 4.29 -0.69
N LEU A 40 9.88 3.57 -1.55
CA LEU A 40 10.66 4.19 -2.62
C LEU A 40 9.76 4.89 -3.64
N TYR A 41 8.66 4.25 -4.06
CA TYR A 41 7.72 4.85 -5.00
C TYR A 41 6.99 6.06 -4.41
N SER A 42 6.55 5.99 -3.15
CA SER A 42 5.87 7.11 -2.50
C SER A 42 6.80 8.31 -2.28
N LEU A 43 8.08 8.08 -1.97
CA LEU A 43 9.09 9.14 -1.92
C LEU A 43 9.29 9.81 -3.28
N TYR A 44 9.47 9.01 -4.34
CA TYR A 44 9.67 9.52 -5.70
C TYR A 44 8.46 10.33 -6.18
N SER A 45 7.27 9.77 -6.01
CA SER A 45 6.00 10.43 -6.33
C SER A 45 5.85 11.75 -5.57
N SER A 46 6.10 11.76 -4.25
CA SER A 46 5.95 12.95 -3.41
C SER A 46 6.88 14.10 -3.84
N VAL A 47 8.13 13.78 -4.21
CA VAL A 47 9.09 14.78 -4.72
C VAL A 47 8.61 15.38 -6.04
N ILE A 48 8.19 14.54 -6.99
CA ILE A 48 7.69 15.00 -8.29
C ILE A 48 6.43 15.82 -8.13
N GLY A 49 5.46 15.34 -7.35
CA GLY A 49 4.20 16.02 -7.09
C GLY A 49 4.43 17.40 -6.49
N SER A 50 5.35 17.52 -5.53
CA SER A 50 5.72 18.79 -4.87
C SER A 50 6.40 19.76 -5.84
N LEU A 51 7.31 19.28 -6.69
CA LEU A 51 7.96 20.11 -7.71
C LEU A 51 6.95 20.63 -8.74
N LEU A 52 6.05 19.76 -9.19
CA LEU A 52 5.02 20.09 -10.18
C LEU A 52 4.02 21.12 -9.63
N THR A 53 3.53 20.93 -8.40
CA THR A 53 2.64 21.92 -7.75
C THR A 53 3.34 23.26 -7.58
N SER A 54 4.58 23.27 -7.11
CA SER A 54 5.37 24.50 -6.95
C SER A 54 5.54 25.23 -8.29
N PHE A 55 5.85 24.50 -9.36
CA PHE A 55 5.97 25.05 -10.71
C PHE A 55 4.66 25.69 -11.19
N ILE A 56 3.52 25.01 -11.00
CA ILE A 56 2.20 25.54 -11.40
C ILE A 56 1.86 26.82 -10.64
N LEU A 57 2.10 26.85 -9.33
CA LEU A 57 1.79 28.00 -8.48
C LEU A 57 2.59 29.26 -8.85
N ILE A 58 3.89 29.09 -9.12
CA ILE A 58 4.79 30.20 -9.46
C ILE A 58 4.55 30.67 -10.89
N TYR A 59 4.47 29.75 -11.86
CA TYR A 59 4.51 30.12 -13.27
C TYR A 59 3.13 30.41 -13.87
N PHE A 60 2.12 29.61 -13.53
CA PHE A 60 0.77 29.76 -14.08
C PHE A 60 -0.12 30.66 -13.23
N ILE A 61 -0.15 30.42 -11.92
CA ILE A 61 -1.02 31.18 -11.01
C ILE A 61 -0.36 32.51 -10.60
N LYS A 62 0.96 32.64 -10.81
CA LYS A 62 1.74 33.86 -10.55
C LYS A 62 1.59 34.37 -9.12
N ILE A 63 1.52 33.45 -8.15
CA ILE A 63 1.43 33.84 -6.75
C ILE A 63 2.83 34.28 -6.28
N PRO A 64 3.00 35.53 -5.81
CA PRO A 64 4.28 35.99 -5.31
C PRO A 64 4.65 35.22 -4.03
N LEU A 65 5.84 34.62 -4.00
CA LEU A 65 6.36 33.82 -2.87
C LEU A 65 6.61 34.67 -1.61
N LEU A 66 6.97 35.94 -1.78
CA LEU A 66 7.30 36.86 -0.71
C LEU A 66 6.18 37.91 -0.59
N GLY A 67 5.64 38.07 0.62
CA GLY A 67 4.61 39.07 0.94
C GLY A 67 3.16 38.56 1.00
N ASN A 68 2.91 37.27 0.75
CA ASN A 68 1.59 36.65 0.89
C ASN A 68 1.71 35.38 1.78
N PHE A 69 0.75 35.17 2.68
CA PHE A 69 0.68 33.97 3.55
C PHE A 69 0.32 32.70 2.77
N PHE A 70 -0.31 32.86 1.61
CA PHE A 70 -0.87 31.76 0.84
C PHE A 70 0.16 30.73 0.32
N PRO A 71 1.31 31.11 -0.28
CA PRO A 71 2.35 30.15 -0.65
C PRO A 71 2.87 29.31 0.51
N PHE A 72 3.00 29.91 1.70
CA PHE A 72 3.43 29.20 2.90
C PHE A 72 2.42 28.10 3.28
N LEU A 73 1.13 28.41 3.25
CA LEU A 73 0.07 27.42 3.48
C LEU A 73 0.16 26.25 2.48
N VAL A 74 0.38 26.55 1.20
CA VAL A 74 0.46 25.50 0.17
C VAL A 74 1.70 24.62 0.32
N ILE A 75 2.86 25.20 0.67
CA ILE A 75 4.07 24.42 0.98
C ILE A 75 3.81 23.52 2.19
N LEU A 76 3.23 24.07 3.26
CA LEU A 76 2.89 23.30 4.46
C LEU A 76 1.95 22.12 4.14
N LEU A 77 0.91 22.36 3.35
CA LEU A 77 -0.04 21.32 2.95
C LEU A 77 0.62 20.24 2.08
N ASN A 78 1.54 20.60 1.17
CA ASN A 78 2.29 19.60 0.38
C ASN A 78 3.21 18.73 1.25
N VAL A 79 3.87 19.33 2.27
CA VAL A 79 4.68 18.58 3.23
C VAL A 79 3.80 17.59 4.00
N ILE A 80 2.66 18.05 4.52
CA ILE A 80 1.70 17.20 5.23
C ILE A 80 1.18 16.08 4.31
N GLY A 81 0.81 16.42 3.07
CA GLY A 81 0.35 15.46 2.07
C GLY A 81 1.38 14.38 1.74
N SER A 82 2.64 14.78 1.57
CA SER A 82 3.74 13.85 1.29
C SER A 82 3.97 12.90 2.46
N ILE A 83 3.96 13.40 3.70
CA ILE A 83 4.03 12.57 4.91
C ILE A 83 2.86 11.58 4.94
N ALA A 84 1.64 12.04 4.64
CA ALA A 84 0.46 11.20 4.60
C ALA A 84 0.57 10.12 3.50
N CYS A 85 1.04 10.47 2.30
CA CYS A 85 1.27 9.53 1.20
C CYS A 85 2.22 8.41 1.61
N ILE A 86 3.40 8.78 2.12
CA ILE A 86 4.42 7.81 2.55
C ILE A 86 3.89 6.93 3.68
N ALA A 87 3.24 7.52 4.69
CA ALA A 87 2.69 6.79 5.82
C ALA A 87 1.60 5.80 5.39
N ILE A 88 0.65 6.23 4.57
CA ILE A 88 -0.44 5.38 4.08
C ILE A 88 0.10 4.28 3.17
N SER A 89 1.03 4.63 2.27
CA SER A 89 1.66 3.65 1.38
C SER A 89 2.36 2.56 2.17
N TYR A 90 3.14 2.93 3.18
CA TYR A 90 3.81 1.99 4.07
C TYR A 90 2.82 1.15 4.89
N LEU A 91 1.80 1.77 5.48
CA LEU A 91 0.81 1.05 6.29
C LEU A 91 0.03 0.05 5.45
N MET A 92 -0.42 0.47 4.26
CA MET A 92 -1.14 -0.39 3.34
C MET A 92 -0.25 -1.56 2.92
N SER A 93 0.96 -1.28 2.42
CA SER A 93 1.88 -2.32 1.93
C SER A 93 2.44 -3.25 2.99
N SER A 94 2.44 -2.89 4.28
CA SER A 94 3.06 -3.68 5.36
C SER A 94 2.08 -4.29 6.37
N ARG A 95 0.81 -3.87 6.34
CA ARG A 95 -0.25 -4.35 7.23
C ARG A 95 -1.54 -4.69 6.50
N GLY A 96 -1.62 -4.45 5.19
CA GLY A 96 -2.77 -4.79 4.38
C GLY A 96 -2.92 -6.30 4.22
N VAL A 97 -4.18 -6.73 4.07
CA VAL A 97 -4.54 -8.07 3.61
C VAL A 97 -5.16 -7.91 2.22
N TYR A 98 -4.60 -8.61 1.24
CA TYR A 98 -4.99 -8.49 -0.16
C TYR A 98 -5.58 -9.80 -0.65
N ALA A 99 -6.90 -9.84 -0.81
CA ALA A 99 -7.59 -10.98 -1.38
C ALA A 99 -7.81 -10.77 -2.89
N THR A 100 -7.47 -11.78 -3.69
CA THR A 100 -7.77 -11.87 -5.11
C THR A 100 -8.59 -13.14 -5.33
N ILE A 101 -9.82 -13.00 -5.82
CA ILE A 101 -10.68 -14.13 -6.12
C ILE A 101 -10.50 -14.46 -7.61
N THR A 102 -10.09 -15.70 -7.90
CA THR A 102 -9.95 -16.23 -9.25
C THR A 102 -10.90 -17.41 -9.46
N PRO A 103 -11.16 -17.83 -10.71
CA PRO A 103 -11.95 -19.04 -10.95
C PRO A 103 -11.35 -20.32 -10.38
N SER A 104 -10.03 -20.34 -10.17
CA SER A 104 -9.30 -21.49 -9.62
C SER A 104 -9.22 -21.50 -8.09
N GLY A 105 -9.65 -20.43 -7.42
CA GLY A 105 -9.58 -20.33 -5.96
C GLY A 105 -9.47 -18.90 -5.44
N THR A 106 -9.09 -18.78 -4.17
CA THR A 106 -8.84 -17.47 -3.54
C THR A 106 -7.36 -17.36 -3.18
N GLU A 107 -6.72 -16.28 -3.60
CA GLU A 107 -5.37 -15.93 -3.20
C GLU A 107 -5.42 -14.77 -2.19
N ILE A 108 -4.77 -14.93 -1.03
CA ILE A 108 -4.73 -13.94 0.05
C ILE A 108 -3.27 -13.64 0.37
N GLN A 109 -2.87 -12.38 0.26
CA GLN A 109 -1.52 -11.93 0.60
C GLN A 109 -1.54 -11.07 1.86
N PHE A 110 -0.67 -11.36 2.82
CA PHE A 110 -0.56 -10.62 4.07
C PHE A 110 0.84 -10.70 4.67
N HIS A 111 1.17 -9.77 5.55
CA HIS A 111 2.44 -9.77 6.28
C HIS A 111 2.29 -10.24 7.73
N VAL A 112 3.26 -11.02 8.18
CA VAL A 112 3.39 -11.46 9.59
C VAL A 112 4.76 -11.11 10.14
N ASN A 113 4.85 -10.92 11.46
CA ASN A 113 6.14 -10.63 12.11
C ASN A 113 6.91 -11.91 12.46
N ASN A 114 6.20 -13.02 12.65
CA ASN A 114 6.76 -14.34 12.95
C ASN A 114 5.95 -15.44 12.23
N MET A 115 6.53 -16.63 12.15
CA MET A 115 5.88 -17.78 11.51
C MET A 115 4.68 -18.30 12.32
N ASP A 116 4.66 -18.07 13.64
CA ASP A 116 3.61 -18.55 14.53
C ASP A 116 2.27 -17.82 14.32
N GLU A 117 2.32 -16.58 13.83
CA GLU A 117 1.14 -15.76 13.46
C GLU A 117 0.42 -16.31 12.22
N ILE A 118 1.09 -17.04 11.35
CA ILE A 118 0.54 -17.51 10.07
C ILE A 118 -0.67 -18.41 10.31
N ASP A 119 -0.53 -19.42 11.16
CA ASP A 119 -1.61 -20.35 11.48
C ASP A 119 -2.77 -19.67 12.20
N ASN A 120 -2.54 -18.56 12.91
CA ASN A 120 -3.62 -17.81 13.55
C ASN A 120 -4.45 -17.06 12.51
N ILE A 121 -3.81 -16.45 11.50
CA ILE A 121 -4.50 -15.75 10.42
C ILE A 121 -5.21 -16.73 9.48
N ILE A 122 -4.58 -17.86 9.14
CA ILE A 122 -5.19 -18.85 8.23
C ILE A 122 -6.48 -19.45 8.82
N LYS A 123 -6.57 -19.62 10.15
CA LYS A 123 -7.77 -20.13 10.83
C LYS A 123 -9.02 -19.29 10.59
N ASP A 124 -8.86 -17.99 10.35
CA ASP A 124 -9.99 -17.10 10.05
C ASP A 124 -10.60 -17.38 8.67
N TYR A 125 -9.87 -18.07 7.79
CA TYR A 125 -10.30 -18.40 6.43
C TYR A 125 -10.62 -19.88 6.23
N VAL A 126 -9.92 -20.78 6.93
CA VAL A 126 -10.07 -22.23 6.80
C VAL A 126 -9.96 -22.90 8.17
N ASP A 127 -10.85 -23.85 8.46
CA ASP A 127 -10.76 -24.67 9.67
C ASP A 127 -9.58 -25.66 9.59
N LEU A 128 -8.45 -25.26 10.19
CA LEU A 128 -7.23 -26.05 10.21
C LEU A 128 -7.38 -27.39 10.93
N SER A 129 -8.42 -27.60 11.75
CA SER A 129 -8.64 -28.88 12.43
C SER A 129 -9.07 -30.00 11.48
N MET A 130 -9.62 -29.64 10.32
CA MET A 130 -10.02 -30.59 9.27
C MET A 130 -8.94 -30.80 8.20
N CYS A 131 -7.74 -30.27 8.41
CA CYS A 131 -6.64 -30.34 7.47
C CYS A 131 -5.59 -31.38 7.88
N SER A 132 -4.93 -31.95 6.88
CA SER A 132 -3.77 -32.81 7.08
C SER A 132 -2.59 -32.04 7.70
N LYS A 133 -1.61 -32.79 8.20
CA LYS A 133 -0.36 -32.19 8.70
C LYS A 133 0.34 -31.40 7.59
N PRO A 134 0.97 -30.26 7.92
CA PRO A 134 1.66 -29.45 6.94
C PRO A 134 2.80 -30.22 6.26
N THR A 135 2.85 -30.12 4.94
CA THR A 135 3.97 -30.59 4.12
C THR A 135 4.82 -29.37 3.76
N TYR A 136 6.12 -29.45 4.05
CA TYR A 136 7.06 -28.35 3.83
C TYR A 136 7.92 -28.62 2.59
N LYS A 137 8.04 -27.62 1.74
CA LYS A 137 8.94 -27.61 0.59
C LYS A 137 9.79 -26.35 0.63
N PHE A 138 11.07 -26.55 0.86
CA PHE A 138 12.05 -25.47 0.90
C PHE A 138 12.46 -25.12 -0.53
N ILE A 139 12.00 -23.97 -1.04
CA ILE A 139 12.33 -23.49 -2.39
C ILE A 139 13.69 -22.77 -2.36
N SER A 140 13.93 -21.98 -1.32
CA SER A 140 15.20 -21.32 -1.04
C SER A 140 15.33 -20.99 0.45
N ASP A 141 16.48 -20.47 0.87
CA ASP A 141 16.75 -20.08 2.27
C ASP A 141 15.73 -19.07 2.83
N ASP A 142 15.14 -18.25 1.96
CA ASP A 142 14.17 -17.21 2.32
C ASP A 142 12.75 -17.51 1.81
N ASN A 143 12.49 -18.70 1.24
CA ASN A 143 11.18 -19.06 0.67
C ASN A 143 10.79 -20.50 0.98
N ILE A 144 9.68 -20.66 1.69
CA ILE A 144 9.13 -21.96 2.10
C ILE A 144 7.70 -22.05 1.60
N GLU A 145 7.40 -23.09 0.82
CA GLU A 145 6.05 -23.46 0.40
C GLU A 145 5.51 -24.48 1.40
N ILE A 146 4.32 -24.24 1.93
CA ILE A 146 3.65 -25.14 2.88
C ILE A 146 2.28 -25.51 2.33
N SER A 147 1.98 -26.80 2.28
CA SER A 147 0.69 -27.29 1.81
C SER A 147 -0.03 -28.13 2.86
N ARG A 148 -1.36 -27.99 2.89
CA ARG A 148 -2.29 -28.79 3.69
C ARG A 148 -3.47 -29.16 2.82
N ASP A 149 -3.86 -30.42 2.86
CA ASP A 149 -5.08 -30.89 2.23
C ASP A 149 -6.17 -30.93 3.29
N CYS A 150 -7.24 -30.18 3.08
CA CYS A 150 -8.44 -30.17 3.92
C CYS A 150 -9.58 -30.86 3.17
N SER A 151 -10.68 -31.21 3.85
CA SER A 151 -11.71 -32.11 3.30
C SER A 151 -12.15 -31.81 1.86
N ASN A 152 -12.39 -30.53 1.51
CA ASN A 152 -12.86 -30.12 0.18
C ASN A 152 -11.97 -29.04 -0.49
N VAL A 153 -10.87 -28.66 0.15
CA VAL A 153 -9.98 -27.59 -0.34
C VAL A 153 -8.54 -27.94 -0.06
N ARG A 154 -7.65 -27.54 -0.97
CA ARG A 154 -6.22 -27.53 -0.76
C ARG A 154 -5.77 -26.13 -0.36
N VAL A 155 -5.04 -26.05 0.73
CA VAL A 155 -4.45 -24.82 1.25
C VAL A 155 -2.95 -24.86 0.98
N VAL A 156 -2.46 -23.97 0.12
CA VAL A 156 -1.03 -23.80 -0.15
C VAL A 156 -0.64 -22.39 0.25
N TYR A 157 0.44 -22.22 1.00
CA TYR A 157 0.94 -20.90 1.32
C TYR A 157 2.45 -20.80 1.15
N ASP A 158 2.87 -19.79 0.41
CA ASP A 158 4.27 -19.42 0.24
C ASP A 158 4.65 -18.39 1.29
N VAL A 159 5.72 -18.64 2.03
CA VAL A 159 6.24 -17.71 3.03
C VAL A 159 7.60 -17.22 2.60
N LYS A 160 7.67 -15.92 2.28
CA LYS A 160 8.88 -15.26 1.82
C LYS A 160 9.33 -14.17 2.79
N ARG A 161 10.63 -14.09 3.07
CA ARG A 161 11.18 -12.98 3.87
C ARG A 161 11.06 -11.65 3.12
N ASP A 162 10.48 -10.64 3.76
CA ASP A 162 10.35 -9.25 3.28
C ASP A 162 10.87 -8.29 4.36
N GLY A 163 12.18 -8.03 4.31
CA GLY A 163 12.88 -7.24 5.33
C GLY A 163 12.85 -7.92 6.69
N LYS A 164 12.21 -7.28 7.68
CA LYS A 164 12.05 -7.81 9.05
C LYS A 164 10.77 -8.64 9.24
N LYS A 165 9.93 -8.74 8.22
CA LYS A 165 8.65 -9.45 8.24
C LYS A 165 8.68 -10.60 7.23
N TYR A 166 7.61 -11.38 7.22
CA TYR A 166 7.35 -12.37 6.19
C TYR A 166 6.11 -11.97 5.41
N LEU A 167 6.21 -12.02 4.08
CA LEU A 167 5.08 -11.96 3.18
C LEU A 167 4.57 -13.38 2.97
N VAL A 168 3.30 -13.60 3.28
CA VAL A 168 2.61 -14.86 3.08
C VAL A 168 1.65 -14.72 1.91
N THR A 169 1.75 -15.63 0.95
CA THR A 169 0.79 -15.76 -0.15
C THR A 169 0.03 -17.06 0.03
N LEU A 170 -1.16 -16.98 0.60
CA LEU A 170 -2.09 -18.08 0.80
C LEU A 170 -2.93 -18.29 -0.47
N LYS A 171 -3.06 -19.55 -0.90
CA LYS A 171 -3.91 -20.00 -2.00
C LYS A 171 -4.84 -21.08 -1.47
N ILE A 172 -6.12 -20.86 -1.65
CA ILE A 172 -7.18 -21.81 -1.31
C ILE A 172 -7.77 -22.30 -2.62
N GLU A 173 -7.45 -23.54 -2.98
CA GLU A 173 -7.87 -24.18 -4.22
C GLU A 173 -8.98 -25.20 -3.92
N SER A 174 -10.04 -25.23 -4.72
CA SER A 174 -11.04 -26.30 -4.65
C SER A 174 -10.46 -27.59 -5.23
N LEU A 175 -10.64 -28.71 -4.52
CA LEU A 175 -10.26 -30.05 -4.99
C LEU A 175 -11.16 -30.56 -6.12
#